data_AF-A0A4S3LLP7-F1
#
_entry.id   AF-A0A4S3LLP7-F1
#
_cell.length_a   1.000
_cell.length_b   1.000
_cell.length_c   1.000
_cell.angle_alpha   90.00
_cell.angle_beta   90.00
_cell.angle_gamma   90.00
#
_symmetry.space_group_name_H-M   'P 1'
#
loop_
_entity.id
_entity.type
_entity.pdbx_description
1 polymer ?
#
loop_
_entity_poly.entity_id
_entity_poly.type
_entity_poly.pdbx_seq_one_letter_code
_entity_poly.pdbx_strand_id
1 'polypeptide(L)' 'MKKHIQLAKLYKGTEFFGYGLAVDGELLEQQVDTNISTKPNELPYITASFYLKEQQAENPIIIDLDQRETE' A
#
# COMPACT_ATOMS: atom_id res chain seq x y z
N MET A 1 10.20 5.94 -13.64
CA MET A 1 9.24 4.80 -13.84
C MET A 1 8.13 4.81 -12.78
N LYS A 2 6.86 4.62 -13.15
CA LYS A 2 5.74 4.60 -12.20
C LYS A 2 5.74 3.30 -11.38
N LYS A 3 5.59 3.44 -10.06
CA LYS A 3 5.41 2.32 -9.12
C LYS A 3 4.01 1.72 -9.29
N HIS A 4 3.90 0.40 -9.34
CA HIS A 4 2.62 -0.28 -9.51
C HIS A 4 2.08 -0.74 -8.15
N ILE A 5 0.98 -0.12 -7.70
CA ILE A 5 0.25 -0.57 -6.51
C ILE A 5 -0.53 -1.84 -6.86
N GLN A 6 -0.43 -2.84 -5.99
CA GLN A 6 -1.02 -4.16 -6.17
C GLN A 6 -1.79 -4.58 -4.91
N LEU A 7 -2.88 -5.33 -5.09
CA LEU A 7 -3.56 -6.01 -4.00
C LEU A 7 -2.84 -7.33 -3.70
N ALA A 8 -2.33 -7.49 -2.49
CA ALA A 8 -1.72 -8.71 -2.00
C ALA A 8 -2.74 -9.55 -1.21
N LYS A 9 -2.80 -10.86 -1.50
CA LYS A 9 -3.50 -11.84 -0.65
C LYS A 9 -2.50 -12.41 0.36
N LEU A 10 -2.81 -12.26 1.64
CA LEU A 10 -1.94 -12.69 2.72
C LEU A 10 -2.37 -14.08 3.19
N TYR A 11 -1.40 -14.98 3.31
CA TYR A 11 -1.62 -16.34 3.78
C TYR A 11 -0.69 -16.65 4.95
N LYS A 12 -1.21 -17.35 5.97
CA LYS A 12 -0.42 -17.95 7.04
C LYS A 12 -0.43 -19.46 6.85
N GLY A 13 0.65 -19.98 6.27
CA GLY A 13 0.65 -21.35 5.74
C GLY A 13 -0.35 -21.45 4.58
N THR A 14 -1.36 -22.30 4.71
CA THR A 14 -2.44 -22.43 3.71
C THR A 14 -3.68 -21.59 4.03
N GLU A 15 -3.72 -20.97 5.21
CA GLU A 15 -4.88 -20.20 5.68
C GLU A 15 -4.86 -18.78 5.12
N PHE A 16 -5.97 -18.35 4.52
CA PHE A 16 -6.13 -16.96 4.09
C PHE A 16 -6.28 -16.06 5.31
N PHE A 17 -5.37 -15.09 5.45
CA PHE A 17 -5.29 -14.23 6.61
C PHE A 17 -5.81 -12.81 6.35
N GLY A 18 -5.94 -12.41 5.08
CA GLY A 18 -6.48 -11.11 4.71
C GLY A 18 -5.83 -10.51 3.47
N TYR A 19 -6.02 -9.20 3.32
CA TYR A 19 -5.46 -8.44 2.21
C TYR A 19 -4.45 -7.41 2.69
N GLY A 20 -3.53 -7.04 1.81
CA GLY A 20 -2.68 -5.87 2.01
C GLY A 20 -2.27 -5.20 0.70
N LEU A 21 -1.55 -4.10 0.81
CA LEU A 21 -1.04 -3.35 -0.34
C LEU A 21 0.43 -3.69 -0.61
N ALA A 22 0.75 -4.01 -1.85
CA ALA A 22 2.11 -4.22 -2.32
C ALA A 22 2.50 -3.18 -3.38
N VAL A 23 3.80 -2.90 -3.48
CA VAL A 23 4.38 -2.08 -4.54
C VAL A 23 5.55 -2.85 -5.14
N ASP A 24 5.55 -2.98 -6.47
CA ASP A 24 6.58 -3.70 -7.22
C ASP A 24 6.78 -5.16 -6.74
N GLY A 25 5.70 -5.80 -6.29
CA GLY A 25 5.70 -7.17 -5.80
C GLY A 25 6.07 -7.33 -4.32
N GLU A 26 6.43 -6.24 -3.63
CA GLU A 26 6.78 -6.25 -2.21
C GLU A 26 5.63 -5.70 -1.36
N LEU A 27 5.22 -6.45 -0.34
CA LEU A 27 4.19 -6.02 0.61
C LEU A 27 4.70 -4.79 1.40
N LEU A 28 3.89 -3.73 1.44
CA LEU A 28 4.18 -2.57 2.27
C LEU A 28 4.16 -2.99 3.75
N GLU A 29 5.27 -2.76 4.44
CA GLU A 29 5.39 -3.10 5.85
C GLU A 29 4.49 -2.22 6.73
N GLN A 30 4.24 -2.67 7.96
CA GLN A 30 3.53 -1.91 9.01
C GLN A 30 2.05 -1.63 8.75
N GLN A 31 1.45 -2.31 7.77
CA GLN A 31 0.00 -2.33 7.62
C GLN A 31 -0.64 -2.94 8.85
N VAL A 32 -1.65 -2.27 9.40
CA VAL A 32 -2.34 -2.69 10.65
C VAL A 32 -3.83 -2.91 10.48
N ASP A 33 -4.44 -2.27 9.50
CA ASP A 33 -5.84 -2.47 9.17
C ASP A 33 -6.06 -2.46 7.66
N THR A 34 -7.09 -3.17 7.22
CA THR A 34 -7.54 -3.15 5.83
C THR A 34 -9.05 -3.26 5.78
N ASN A 35 -9.67 -2.27 5.15
CA ASN A 35 -11.09 -2.26 4.85
C ASN A 35 -11.30 -2.26 3.33
N ILE A 36 -12.09 -3.21 2.84
CA ILE A 36 -12.50 -3.26 1.43
C ILE A 36 -13.97 -2.88 1.38
N SER A 37 -14.26 -1.79 0.67
CA SER A 37 -15.62 -1.31 0.47
C SER A 37 -16.06 -1.63 -0.96
N THR A 38 -17.19 -2.32 -1.07
CA THR A 38 -17.87 -2.58 -2.34
C THR A 38 -19.26 -1.99 -2.26
N LYS A 39 -19.61 -1.13 -3.22
CA LYS A 39 -20.94 -0.52 -3.31
C LYS A 39 -21.59 -0.90 -4.66
N PRO A 40 -22.93 -0.99 -4.73
CA PRO A 40 -23.61 -1.28 -6.00
C PRO A 40 -23.23 -0.25 -7.07
N ASN A 41 -22.91 -0.74 -8.27
CA ASN A 41 -22.53 0.09 -9.44
C ASN A 41 -21.25 0.93 -9.27
N GLU A 42 -20.41 0.66 -8.27
CA GLU A 42 -19.13 1.32 -8.08
C GLU A 42 -17.98 0.29 -8.14
N LEU A 43 -16.79 0.75 -8.57
CA LEU A 43 -15.59 -0.07 -8.45
C LEU A 43 -15.25 -0.24 -6.96
N PRO A 44 -14.92 -1.46 -6.51
CA PRO A 44 -14.47 -1.67 -5.14
C PRO A 44 -13.18 -0.90 -4.88
N TYR A 45 -13.04 -0.39 -3.68
CA TYR A 45 -11.81 0.28 -3.24
C TYR A 45 -11.36 -0.24 -1.87
N ILE A 46 -10.09 -0.01 -1.60
CA ILE A 46 -9.42 -0.45 -0.38
C ILE A 46 -8.93 0.78 0.38
N THR A 47 -9.16 0.75 1.69
CA THR A 47 -8.51 1.65 2.65
C THR A 47 -7.58 0.79 3.51
N ALA A 48 -6.32 1.18 3.60
CA ALA A 48 -5.35 0.53 4.47
C ALA A 48 -4.76 1.56 5.43
N SER A 49 -4.60 1.17 6.68
CA SER A 49 -3.93 1.98 7.70
C SER A 49 -2.57 1.38 8.02
N PHE A 50 -1.57 2.25 8.18
CA PHE A 50 -0.19 1.89 8.46
C PHE A 50 0.25 2.61 9.74
N TYR A 51 1.01 1.92 10.57
CA TYR A 51 1.84 2.63 11.54
C TYR A 51 3.09 3.15 10.86
N LEU A 52 3.50 4.36 11.23
CA LEU A 52 4.81 4.90 10.89
C LEU A 52 5.70 4.76 12.12
N LYS A 53 6.89 4.21 11.94
CA LYS A 53 7.95 4.26 12.96
C LYS A 53 8.40 5.71 13.14
N GLU A 54 8.86 6.05 14.34
CA GLU A 54 9.43 7.36 14.68
C GLU A 54 10.48 7.81 13.64
N GLN A 55 11.43 6.94 13.29
CA GLN A 55 12.47 7.25 12.31
C GLN A 55 11.92 7.65 10.92
N GLN A 56 10.79 7.08 10.51
CA GLN A 56 10.14 7.36 9.22
C GLN A 56 9.35 8.66 9.26
N ALA A 57 8.82 9.04 10.43
CA ALA A 57 8.13 10.31 10.64
C ALA A 57 9.13 11.48 10.75
N GLU A 58 10.28 11.26 11.42
CA GLU A 58 11.31 12.28 11.62
C GLU A 58 12.14 12.58 10.37
N ASN A 59 12.28 11.60 9.47
CA ASN A 59 13.05 11.74 8.23
C ASN A 59 12.14 11.49 7.01
N PRO A 60 11.18 12.38 6.72
CA PRO A 60 10.27 12.19 5.60
C PRO A 60 11.02 12.25 4.27
N ILE A 61 10.66 11.36 3.34
CA ILE A 61 11.11 11.47 1.96
C ILE A 61 10.37 12.64 1.31
N ILE A 62 11.11 13.58 0.73
CA ILE A 62 10.56 14.69 -0.04
C ILE A 62 10.52 14.28 -1.51
N ILE A 63 9.31 14.23 -2.08
CA ILE A 63 9.10 13.95 -3.50
C ILE A 63 8.65 15.24 -4.16
N ASP A 64 9.50 15.80 -5.02
CA ASP A 64 9.17 16.95 -5.86
C ASP A 64 8.38 16.46 -7.08
N LEU A 65 7.13 16.90 -7.19
CA LEU A 65 6.22 16.49 -8.27
C LEU A 65 6.46 17.26 -9.58
N ASP A 66 7.21 18.35 -9.53
CA ASP A 66 7.49 19.21 -10.69
C ASP A 66 8.82 18.86 -11.37
N GLN A 67 9.66 18.02 -10.73
CA GLN A 67 10.86 17.49 -11.37
C GLN A 67 10.51 16.44 -12.43
N ARG A 68 10.63 16.85 -13.70
CA ARG A 68 10.62 15.95 -14.84
C ARG A 68 11.91 15.11 -14.81
N GLU A 69 11.77 13.77 -14.76
CA GLU A 69 12.89 12.84 -14.97
C GLU A 69 13.60 13.27 -16.28
N THR A 70 14.84 13.75 -16.17
CA THR A 70 15.69 13.99 -17.34
C THR A 70 16.36 12.65 -17.64
N GLU A 71 16.05 12.08 -18.81
CA GLU A 71 16.59 10.79 -19.30
C GLU A 71 18.12 10.77 -19.40
#